data_AF-A0A947JWS6-F1
#
_entry.id   AF-A0A947JWS6-F1
#
_cell.length_a   1.000
_cell.length_b   1.000
_cell.length_c   1.000
_cell.angle_alpha   90.00
_cell.angle_beta   90.00
_cell.angle_gamma   90.00
#
_symmetry.space_group_name_H-M   'P 1'
#
loop_
_entity.id
_entity.type
_entity.pdbx_description
1 polymer ?
#
loop_
_entity_poly.entity_id
_entity_poly.type
_entity_poly.pdbx_seq_one_letter_code
_entity_poly.pdbx_strand_id
1 'polypeptide(L)'
;MSESLTEHKDLGELDALLHSSIQRHEDILVLFKNIKNDTGDNTPAALHTKGAAILQLQEEAALADHDLIAILKEMSPTVSAHLSAHPLIDRRQEIMRQILTHNRSLLSVINNIKSLLAHDIKAIQGGRTALNGYRQTTSSQNGGILNHAR
;
A
#
# COMPACT_ATOMS: atom_id res chain seq x y z
N MET A 1 -9.77 -48.94 -6.42
CA MET A 1 -8.87 -48.38 -7.45
C MET A 1 -9.28 -46.97 -7.89
N SER A 2 -10.52 -46.52 -7.64
CA SER A 2 -10.99 -45.19 -8.05
C SER A 2 -10.55 -44.05 -7.14
N GLU A 3 -10.37 -44.27 -5.83
CA GLU A 3 -9.97 -43.19 -4.88
C GLU A 3 -8.57 -42.62 -5.14
N SER A 4 -7.58 -43.47 -5.45
CA SER A 4 -6.20 -43.03 -5.70
C SER A 4 -6.07 -42.14 -6.96
N LEU A 5 -6.93 -42.35 -7.97
CA LEU A 5 -6.93 -41.50 -9.18
C LEU A 5 -7.54 -40.12 -8.91
N THR A 6 -8.55 -40.05 -8.03
CA THR A 6 -9.19 -38.80 -7.62
C THR A 6 -8.27 -37.97 -6.73
N GLU A 7 -7.61 -38.60 -5.75
CA GLU A 7 -6.65 -37.93 -4.86
C GLU A 7 -5.48 -37.29 -5.64
N HIS A 8 -4.91 -37.99 -6.63
CA HIS A 8 -3.83 -37.44 -7.46
C HIS A 8 -4.29 -36.26 -8.34
N LYS A 9 -5.56 -36.24 -8.75
CA LYS A 9 -6.14 -35.13 -9.52
C LYS A 9 -6.38 -33.91 -8.62
N ASP A 10 -6.89 -34.12 -7.42
CA ASP A 10 -7.18 -33.07 -6.44
C ASP A 10 -5.89 -32.39 -5.94
N LEU A 11 -4.78 -33.15 -5.80
CA LEU A 11 -3.45 -32.62 -5.45
C LEU A 11 -2.85 -31.76 -6.58
N GLY A 12 -2.98 -32.18 -7.84
CA GLY A 12 -2.47 -31.41 -8.98
C GLY A 12 -3.22 -30.11 -9.22
N GLU A 13 -4.53 -30.10 -8.98
CA GLU A 13 -5.36 -28.90 -9.05
C GLU A 13 -5.05 -27.92 -7.89
N LEU A 14 -4.84 -28.45 -6.68
CA LEU A 14 -4.39 -27.67 -5.53
C LEU A 14 -3.03 -27.00 -5.78
N ASP A 15 -2.06 -27.73 -6.31
CA ASP A 15 -0.72 -27.18 -6.60
C ASP A 15 -0.78 -26.05 -7.62
N ALA A 16 -1.60 -26.20 -8.67
CA ALA A 16 -1.78 -25.16 -9.67
C ALA A 16 -2.37 -23.87 -9.07
N LEU A 17 -3.36 -24.00 -8.19
CA LEU A 17 -3.98 -22.87 -7.49
C LEU A 17 -3.03 -22.21 -6.50
N LEU A 18 -2.25 -23.01 -5.76
CA LEU A 18 -1.22 -22.51 -4.85
C LEU A 18 -0.15 -21.74 -5.62
N HIS A 19 0.32 -22.26 -6.76
CA HIS A 19 1.25 -21.54 -7.63
C HIS A 19 0.68 -20.23 -8.13
N SER A 20 -0.58 -20.22 -8.58
CA SER A 20 -1.26 -19.00 -9.02
C SER A 20 -1.36 -17.96 -7.90
N SER A 21 -1.84 -18.37 -6.71
CA SER A 21 -1.93 -17.49 -5.54
C SER A 21 -0.56 -16.96 -5.11
N ILE A 22 0.47 -17.82 -5.08
CA ILE A 22 1.86 -17.44 -4.78
C ILE A 22 2.35 -16.39 -5.77
N GLN A 23 2.17 -16.61 -7.07
CA GLN A 23 2.62 -15.67 -8.10
C GLN A 23 1.99 -14.29 -7.91
N ARG A 24 0.68 -14.21 -7.66
CA ARG A 24 0.00 -12.92 -7.42
C ARG A 24 0.56 -12.19 -6.21
N HIS A 25 0.86 -12.91 -5.14
CA HIS A 25 1.50 -12.32 -3.96
C HIS A 25 2.96 -11.91 -4.22
N GLU A 26 3.71 -12.64 -5.04
CA GLU A 26 5.05 -12.24 -5.46
C GLU A 26 5.02 -10.96 -6.31
N ASP A 27 4.05 -10.81 -7.22
CA ASP A 27 3.87 -9.61 -8.03
C ASP A 27 3.60 -8.37 -7.15
N ILE A 28 2.73 -8.52 -6.13
CA ILE A 28 2.51 -7.49 -5.10
C ILE A 28 3.82 -7.14 -4.38
N LEU A 29 4.59 -8.14 -3.98
CA LEU A 29 5.84 -7.95 -3.27
C LEU A 29 6.89 -7.23 -4.13
N VAL A 30 6.97 -7.55 -5.41
CA VAL A 30 7.84 -6.87 -6.38
C VAL A 30 7.42 -5.40 -6.49
N LEU A 31 6.13 -5.12 -6.66
CA LEU A 31 5.63 -3.74 -6.73
C LEU A 31 5.97 -2.95 -5.44
N PHE A 32 5.83 -3.56 -4.26
CA PHE A 32 6.21 -2.91 -3.02
C PHE A 32 7.71 -2.63 -2.90
N LYS A 33 8.56 -3.57 -3.33
CA LYS A 33 10.01 -3.36 -3.37
C LYS A 33 10.36 -2.23 -4.34
N ASN A 34 9.72 -2.18 -5.50
CA ASN A 34 9.91 -1.13 -6.48
C ASN A 34 9.50 0.23 -5.90
N ILE A 35 8.32 0.35 -5.27
CA ILE A 35 7.87 1.60 -4.64
C ILE A 35 8.82 2.05 -3.53
N LYS A 36 9.35 1.11 -2.73
CA LYS A 36 10.31 1.43 -1.66
C LYS A 36 11.66 1.89 -2.20
N ASN A 37 12.14 1.27 -3.27
CA ASN A 37 13.46 1.55 -3.86
C ASN A 37 13.41 2.71 -4.86
N ASP A 38 12.21 3.12 -5.29
CA ASP A 38 12.05 4.25 -6.18
C ASP A 38 12.29 5.55 -5.42
N THR A 39 13.53 6.03 -5.48
CA THR A 39 13.94 7.36 -5.02
C THR A 39 13.58 8.47 -6.02
N GLY A 40 12.94 8.13 -7.13
CA GLY A 40 12.59 9.03 -8.23
C GLY A 40 11.08 9.30 -8.39
N ASP A 41 10.79 10.52 -8.82
CA ASP A 41 9.48 11.07 -9.21
C ASP A 41 8.28 10.71 -8.30
N ASN A 42 8.27 11.31 -7.12
CA ASN A 42 7.13 11.31 -6.19
C ASN A 42 6.03 12.31 -6.61
N THR A 43 5.82 12.51 -7.91
CA THR A 43 4.74 13.38 -8.38
C THR A 43 3.39 12.78 -7.97
N PRO A 44 2.38 13.62 -7.67
CA PRO A 44 1.06 13.12 -7.30
C PRO A 44 0.46 12.15 -8.32
N ALA A 45 0.71 12.37 -9.61
CA ALA A 45 0.26 11.49 -10.69
C ALA A 45 0.96 10.11 -10.65
N ALA A 46 2.28 10.07 -10.49
CA ALA A 46 3.03 8.82 -10.39
C ALA A 46 2.62 7.99 -9.15
N LEU A 47 2.42 8.66 -8.02
CA LEU A 47 1.93 8.02 -6.79
C LEU A 47 0.51 7.47 -6.95
N HIS A 48 -0.38 8.20 -7.64
CA HIS A 48 -1.73 7.73 -7.92
C HIS A 48 -1.73 6.48 -8.79
N THR A 49 -0.91 6.45 -9.85
CA THR A 49 -0.74 5.27 -10.72
C THR A 49 -0.23 4.06 -9.93
N LYS A 50 0.80 4.25 -9.10
CA LYS A 50 1.34 3.19 -8.22
C LYS A 50 0.28 2.68 -7.23
N GLY A 51 -0.53 3.57 -6.67
CA GLY A 51 -1.64 3.22 -5.79
C GLY A 51 -2.73 2.39 -6.49
N ALA A 52 -3.12 2.79 -7.70
CA ALA A 52 -4.08 2.03 -8.51
C ALA A 52 -3.56 0.62 -8.86
N ALA A 53 -2.28 0.50 -9.21
CA ALA A 53 -1.66 -0.79 -9.49
C ALA A 53 -1.62 -1.72 -8.27
N ILE A 54 -1.36 -1.18 -7.06
CA ILE A 54 -1.44 -1.97 -5.82
C ILE A 54 -2.87 -2.48 -5.61
N LEU A 55 -3.87 -1.62 -5.75
CA LEU A 55 -5.28 -2.00 -5.55
C LEU A 55 -5.70 -3.11 -6.52
N GLN A 56 -5.35 -2.98 -7.79
CA GLN A 56 -5.65 -4.00 -8.79
C GLN A 56 -5.01 -5.35 -8.43
N LEU A 57 -3.72 -5.37 -8.08
CA LEU A 57 -3.05 -6.62 -7.70
C LEU A 57 -3.64 -7.23 -6.42
N GLN A 58 -4.10 -6.40 -5.47
CA GLN A 58 -4.78 -6.87 -4.27
C GLN A 58 -6.12 -7.52 -4.59
N GLU A 59 -6.90 -6.95 -5.52
CA GLU A 59 -8.15 -7.54 -5.98
C GLU A 59 -7.90 -8.88 -6.70
N GLU A 60 -6.90 -8.94 -7.57
CA GLU A 60 -6.52 -10.19 -8.25
C GLU A 60 -6.04 -11.28 -7.29
N ALA A 61 -5.26 -10.91 -6.26
CA ALA A 61 -4.84 -11.84 -5.22
C ALA A 61 -6.01 -12.31 -4.35
N ALA A 62 -6.95 -11.42 -4.03
CA ALA A 62 -8.15 -11.76 -3.26
C ALA A 62 -9.06 -12.75 -4.01
N LEU A 63 -9.18 -12.60 -5.33
CA LEU A 63 -9.91 -13.55 -6.18
C LEU A 63 -9.22 -14.92 -6.21
N ALA A 64 -7.90 -14.96 -6.43
CA ALA A 64 -7.15 -16.21 -6.41
C ALA A 64 -7.24 -16.93 -5.06
N ASP A 65 -7.24 -16.18 -3.96
CA ASP A 65 -7.41 -16.72 -2.61
C ASP A 65 -8.83 -17.22 -2.35
N HIS A 66 -9.84 -16.54 -2.88
CA HIS A 66 -11.22 -16.99 -2.81
C HIS A 66 -11.39 -18.35 -3.47
N ASP A 67 -10.85 -18.51 -4.68
CA ASP A 67 -10.93 -19.77 -5.45
C ASP A 67 -10.16 -20.90 -4.75
N LEU A 68 -8.98 -20.59 -4.19
CA LEU A 68 -8.21 -21.53 -3.37
C LEU A 68 -9.01 -21.97 -2.13
N ILE A 69 -9.62 -21.03 -1.41
CA ILE A 69 -10.43 -21.33 -0.21
C ILE A 69 -11.66 -22.18 -0.57
N ALA A 70 -12.30 -21.92 -1.71
CA ALA A 70 -13.44 -22.70 -2.18
C ALA A 70 -13.04 -24.17 -2.37
N ILE A 71 -11.93 -24.43 -3.05
CA ILE A 71 -11.44 -25.80 -3.29
C ILE A 71 -10.96 -26.46 -1.99
N LEU A 72 -10.27 -25.74 -1.11
CA LEU A 72 -9.87 -26.27 0.20
C LEU A 72 -11.06 -26.72 1.07
N LYS A 73 -12.24 -26.09 0.91
CA LYS A 73 -13.46 -26.50 1.62
C LYS A 73 -14.10 -27.77 1.06
N GLU A 74 -13.89 -28.05 -0.22
CA GLU A 74 -14.44 -29.22 -0.91
C GLU A 74 -13.51 -30.45 -0.83
N MET A 75 -12.25 -30.25 -0.41
CA MET A 75 -11.27 -31.32 -0.26
C MET A 75 -11.60 -32.31 0.87
N SER A 76 -11.19 -33.56 0.66
CA SER A 76 -11.34 -34.61 1.67
C SER A 76 -10.48 -34.35 2.93
N PRO A 77 -10.89 -34.85 4.10
CA PRO A 77 -10.14 -34.68 5.35
C PRO A 77 -8.70 -35.22 5.29
N THR A 78 -8.47 -36.27 4.49
CA THR A 78 -7.14 -36.87 4.27
C THR A 78 -6.18 -35.93 3.55
N VAL A 79 -6.67 -35.18 2.55
CA VAL A 79 -5.85 -34.17 1.85
C VAL A 79 -5.66 -32.92 2.70
N SER A 80 -6.68 -32.53 3.47
CA SER A 80 -6.61 -31.44 4.45
C SER A 80 -5.49 -31.64 5.50
N ALA A 81 -5.25 -32.87 5.94
CA ALA A 81 -4.15 -33.18 6.87
C ALA A 81 -2.76 -32.93 6.23
N HIS A 82 -2.60 -33.20 4.94
CA HIS A 82 -1.34 -33.02 4.20
C HIS A 82 -1.01 -31.55 3.88
N LEU A 83 -2.03 -30.69 3.82
CA LEU A 83 -1.89 -29.25 3.56
C LEU A 83 -1.04 -28.53 4.61
N SER A 84 -1.11 -28.96 5.86
CA SER A 84 -0.36 -28.33 6.96
C SER A 84 1.16 -28.49 6.87
N ALA A 85 1.65 -29.46 6.10
CA ALA A 85 3.07 -29.70 5.86
C ALA A 85 3.47 -29.43 4.39
N HIS A 86 2.59 -28.78 3.62
CA HIS A 86 2.81 -28.60 2.19
C HIS A 86 3.79 -27.45 1.91
N PRO A 87 4.92 -27.67 1.21
CA PRO A 87 5.95 -26.64 1.01
C PRO A 87 5.45 -25.36 0.34
N LEU A 88 4.45 -25.47 -0.56
CA LEU A 88 3.85 -24.30 -1.20
C LEU A 88 3.01 -23.46 -0.24
N ILE A 89 2.40 -24.06 0.78
CA ILE A 89 1.66 -23.33 1.82
C ILE A 89 2.64 -22.51 2.66
N ASP A 90 3.76 -23.11 3.08
CA ASP A 90 4.82 -22.41 3.82
C ASP A 90 5.37 -21.24 3.01
N ARG A 91 5.64 -21.47 1.71
CA ARG A 91 6.11 -20.42 0.80
C ARG A 91 5.11 -19.27 0.71
N ARG A 92 3.82 -19.59 0.54
CA ARG A 92 2.75 -18.59 0.47
C ARG A 92 2.66 -17.77 1.76
N GLN A 93 2.70 -18.42 2.93
CA GLN A 93 2.69 -17.75 4.23
C GLN A 93 3.87 -16.79 4.40
N GLU A 94 5.06 -17.20 3.98
CA GLU A 94 6.26 -16.35 4.04
C GLU A 94 6.13 -15.12 3.13
N ILE A 95 5.59 -15.26 1.92
CA ILE A 95 5.34 -14.11 1.03
C ILE A 95 4.31 -13.15 1.64
N MET A 96 3.20 -13.66 2.19
CA MET A 96 2.20 -12.83 2.87
C MET A 96 2.81 -12.07 4.06
N ARG A 97 3.68 -12.73 4.84
CA ARG A 97 4.40 -12.09 5.96
C ARG A 97 5.31 -10.95 5.46
N GLN A 98 6.00 -11.15 4.33
CA GLN A 98 6.82 -10.11 3.71
C GLN A 98 5.95 -8.93 3.23
N ILE A 99 4.82 -9.19 2.58
CA ILE A 99 3.86 -8.15 2.14
C ILE A 99 3.39 -7.31 3.34
N LEU A 100 2.98 -7.95 4.45
CA LEU A 100 2.56 -7.24 5.66
C LEU A 100 3.67 -6.37 6.24
N THR A 101 4.92 -6.85 6.20
CA THR A 101 6.08 -6.09 6.65
C THR A 101 6.34 -4.87 5.77
N HIS A 102 6.26 -5.03 4.45
CA HIS A 102 6.41 -3.92 3.50
C HIS A 102 5.26 -2.90 3.62
N ASN A 103 4.02 -3.33 3.81
CA ASN A 103 2.88 -2.46 4.05
C ASN A 103 3.06 -1.57 5.28
N ARG A 104 3.49 -2.15 6.40
CA ARG A 104 3.79 -1.38 7.63
C ARG A 104 4.88 -0.34 7.39
N SER A 105 5.92 -0.71 6.65
CA SER A 105 7.01 0.21 6.28
C SER A 105 6.51 1.37 5.42
N LEU A 106 5.66 1.11 4.43
CA LEU A 106 5.14 2.15 3.52
C LEU A 106 4.18 3.10 4.23
N LEU A 107 3.32 2.60 5.11
CA LEU A 107 2.45 3.45 5.94
C LEU A 107 3.26 4.42 6.81
N SER A 108 4.37 3.96 7.38
CA SER A 108 5.28 4.82 8.13
C SER A 108 5.87 5.95 7.26
N VAL A 109 6.32 5.62 6.04
CA VAL A 109 6.84 6.62 5.09
C VAL A 109 5.77 7.63 4.68
N ILE A 110 4.55 7.17 4.37
CA ILE A 110 3.41 8.04 4.01
C ILE A 110 3.09 9.02 5.16
N ASN A 111 3.09 8.54 6.40
CA ASN A 111 2.81 9.40 7.56
C ASN A 111 3.91 10.45 7.76
N ASN A 112 5.17 10.10 7.54
CA ASN A 112 6.29 11.06 7.59
C ASN A 112 6.15 12.14 6.51
N ILE A 113 5.84 11.77 5.26
CA ILE A 113 5.62 12.72 4.17
C ILE A 113 4.42 13.64 4.47
N LYS A 114 3.32 13.09 4.98
CA LYS A 114 2.15 13.90 5.41
C LYS A 114 2.53 14.91 6.50
N SER A 115 3.34 14.51 7.47
CA SER A 115 3.81 15.40 8.53
C SER A 115 4.69 16.54 7.99
N LEU A 116 5.60 16.22 7.07
CA LEU A 116 6.43 17.22 6.38
C LEU A 116 5.56 18.21 5.58
N LEU A 117 4.63 17.71 4.77
CA LEU A 117 3.73 18.56 3.98
C LEU A 117 2.84 19.45 4.88
N ALA A 118 2.35 18.93 6.01
CA ALA A 118 1.58 19.71 6.97
C ALA A 118 2.42 20.84 7.59
N HIS A 119 3.69 20.57 7.88
CA HIS A 119 4.63 21.58 8.35
C HIS A 119 4.88 22.66 7.29
N ASP A 120 5.10 22.27 6.04
CA ASP A 120 5.35 23.21 4.94
C ASP A 120 4.13 24.10 4.65
N ILE A 121 2.93 23.52 4.65
CA ILE A 121 1.67 24.27 4.52
C ILE A 121 1.53 25.29 5.67
N LYS A 122 1.83 24.88 6.90
CA LYS A 122 1.77 25.77 8.07
C LYS A 122 2.79 26.90 7.97
N ALA A 123 4.01 26.62 7.49
CA ALA A 123 5.05 27.62 7.27
C ALA A 123 4.63 28.64 6.19
N ILE A 124 4.04 28.17 5.08
CA ILE A 124 3.50 29.03 4.02
C ILE A 124 2.37 29.92 4.55
N GLN A 125 1.44 29.36 5.33
CA GLN A 125 0.36 30.13 5.96
C GLN A 125 0.89 31.17 6.94
N GLY A 126 1.90 30.82 7.74
CA GLY A 126 2.61 31.74 8.64
C GLY A 126 3.28 32.89 7.87
N GLY A 127 3.99 32.58 6.79
CA GLY A 127 4.60 33.58 5.91
C GLY A 127 3.58 34.52 5.27
N ARG A 128 2.45 33.99 4.78
CA ARG A 128 1.35 34.83 4.25
C ARG A 128 0.77 35.75 5.32
N THR A 129 0.59 35.26 6.55
CA THR A 129 0.10 36.06 7.67
C THR A 129 1.08 37.17 8.04
N ALA A 130 2.37 36.86 8.11
CA ALA A 130 3.42 37.84 8.40
C ALA A 130 3.51 38.94 7.32
N LEU A 131 3.42 38.56 6.04
CA LEU A 131 3.39 39.50 4.91
C LEU A 131 2.16 40.41 4.93
N ASN A 132 0.98 39.86 5.27
CA ASN A 132 -0.24 40.65 5.39
C ASN A 132 -0.18 41.62 6.58
N GLY A 133 0.42 41.22 7.71
CA GLY A 133 0.67 42.10 8.85
C GLY A 133 1.61 43.26 8.51
N TYR A 134 2.68 43.00 7.75
CA TYR A 134 3.60 44.05 7.27
C TYR A 134 2.95 45.03 6.28
N ARG A 135 2.01 44.58 5.44
CA ARG A 135 1.24 45.48 4.55
C ARG A 135 0.26 46.38 5.31
N GLN A 136 -0.32 45.92 6.42
CA GLN A 136 -1.23 46.73 7.23
C GLN A 136 -0.51 47.81 8.05
N THR A 137 0.69 47.54 8.57
CA THR A 137 1.45 48.52 9.36
C THR A 137 2.02 49.65 8.50
N THR A 138 2.43 49.35 7.26
CA THR A 138 2.92 50.35 6.30
C THR A 138 1.83 51.27 5.76
N SER A 139 0.57 50.82 5.66
CA SER A 139 -0.55 51.70 5.30
C SER A 139 -1.04 52.60 6.43
N SER A 140 -0.73 52.29 7.69
CA SER A 140 -1.21 53.04 8.85
C SER A 140 -0.30 54.19 9.29
N GLN A 141 0.92 54.30 8.75
CA GLN A 141 1.90 55.33 9.16
C GLN A 141 1.89 56.62 8.30
N ASN A 142 1.15 56.68 7.19
CA ASN A 142 1.08 57.88 6.34
C ASN A 142 -0.17 58.76 6.56
N GLY A 143 -0.96 58.50 7.60
CA GLY A 143 -2.27 59.14 7.81
C GLY A 143 -2.37 60.18 8.93
N GLY A 144 -1.25 60.66 9.50
CA GLY A 144 -1.32 61.47 10.72
C GLY A 144 -0.20 62.48 10.90
N ILE A 145 -0.16 63.53 10.07
CA ILE A 145 0.43 64.81 10.46
C ILE A 145 -0.64 65.88 10.25
N LEU A 146 -1.57 65.98 11.22
CA LEU A 146 -2.43 67.16 11.35
C LEU A 146 -1.60 68.22 12.09
N ASN A 147 -1.14 69.21 11.32
CA ASN A 147 -0.46 70.40 11.83
C ASN A 147 -1.41 71.16 12.77
N HIS A 148 -1.12 71.17 14.07
CA HIS A 148 -1.61 72.19 14.99
C HIS A 148 -0.56 73.29 15.09
N ALA A 149 -0.73 74.34 14.28
CA ALA A 149 -0.07 75.61 14.50
C ALA A 149 -1.13 76.61 14.98
N ARG A 150 -0.85 77.17 16.17
CA ARG A 150 -1.57 78.26 16.84
C ARG A 150 -1.44 79.57 16.08
#